data_AF-A0A8T5Q2N0-F1
#
_entry.id   AF-A0A8T5Q2N0-F1
#
_cell.length_a   1.000
_cell.length_b   1.000
_cell.length_c   1.000
_cell.angle_alpha   90.00
_cell.angle_beta   90.00
_cell.angle_gamma   90.00
#
_symmetry.space_group_name_H-M   'P 1'
#
loop_
_entity.id
_entity.type
_entity.pdbx_description
1 polymer ?
#
loop_
_entity_poly.entity_id
_entity_poly.type
_entity_poly.pdbx_seq_one_letter_code
_entity_poly.pdbx_strand_id
1 'polypeptide(L)'
;MKRGFGTVLGLIAIAAGLAAIFRLVVDTEVAVGFVTISFGILAIIWSSMAIGSLSKGSSLRRHTINFLFCLIFVLLFSIWHTLSKLFMWRETVNEYMLYPGYLFITMAFLIFVITSYQILTIGKEFGFRQQAKEIKNVIEKKKKKKLRSR
;
A
#
# COMPACT_ATOMS: atom_id res chain seq x y z
N MET A 1 19.61 -4.70 -23.29
CA MET A 1 20.36 -5.09 -22.08
C MET A 1 20.65 -3.94 -21.08
N LYS A 2 19.92 -2.81 -21.11
CA LYS A 2 20.20 -1.62 -20.24
C LYS A 2 19.24 -1.44 -19.04
N ARG A 3 18.24 -2.30 -18.85
CA ARG A 3 17.23 -2.15 -17.78
C ARG A 3 17.67 -2.66 -16.40
N GLY A 4 18.58 -3.63 -16.32
CA GLY A 4 19.00 -4.22 -15.03
C GLY A 4 19.95 -3.34 -14.20
N PHE A 5 20.83 -2.58 -14.86
CA PHE A 5 21.87 -1.80 -14.16
C PHE A 5 21.29 -0.62 -13.36
N GLY A 6 20.25 0.03 -13.89
CA GLY A 6 19.56 1.11 -13.18
C GLY A 6 18.82 0.63 -11.93
N THR A 7 18.25 -0.58 -11.95
CA THR A 7 17.55 -1.15 -10.79
C THR A 7 18.53 -1.54 -9.68
N VAL A 8 19.70 -2.09 -10.04
CA VAL A 8 20.75 -2.43 -9.07
C VAL A 8 21.35 -1.19 -8.42
N LEU A 9 21.64 -0.14 -9.19
CA LEU A 9 22.10 1.14 -8.64
C LEU A 9 21.07 1.79 -7.71
N GLY A 10 19.78 1.73 -8.07
CA GLY A 10 18.70 2.21 -7.21
C GLY A 10 18.64 1.46 -5.87
N LEU A 11 18.78 0.13 -5.90
CA LEU A 11 18.81 -0.69 -4.68
C LEU A 11 20.03 -0.37 -3.79
N ILE A 12 21.21 -0.17 -4.39
CA ILE A 12 22.43 0.21 -3.67
C ILE A 12 22.27 1.60 -3.03
N ALA A 13 21.68 2.56 -3.75
CA ALA A 13 21.42 3.90 -3.22
C ALA A 13 20.42 3.87 -2.05
N ILE A 14 19.37 3.05 -2.12
CA ILE A 14 18.41 2.84 -1.02
C ILE A 14 19.11 2.22 0.19
N ALA A 15 19.93 1.19 -0.02
CA ALA A 15 20.67 0.53 1.06
C ALA A 15 21.68 1.47 1.73
N ALA A 16 22.40 2.28 0.94
CA ALA A 16 23.32 3.28 1.45
C ALA A 16 22.60 4.40 2.22
N GLY A 17 21.44 4.87 1.74
CA GLY A 17 20.61 5.84 2.45
C GLY A 17 20.10 5.30 3.79
N LEU A 18 19.63 4.05 3.81
CA LEU A 18 19.25 3.34 5.04
C LEU A 18 20.42 3.26 6.03
N ALA A 19 21.59 2.80 5.58
CA ALA A 19 22.78 2.70 6.42
C ALA A 19 23.25 4.06 6.97
N ALA A 20 23.14 5.12 6.17
CA ALA A 20 23.46 6.48 6.60
C ALA A 20 22.50 6.98 7.71
N ILE A 21 21.20 6.70 7.58
CA ILE A 21 20.20 7.06 8.60
C ILE A 21 20.52 6.35 9.93
N PHE A 22 20.78 5.05 9.90
CA PHE A 22 21.11 4.27 11.11
C PHE A 22 22.43 4.69 11.77
N ARG A 23 23.36 5.29 11.02
CA ARG A 23 24.64 5.75 11.55
C ARG A 23 24.58 7.18 12.09
N LEU A 24 23.71 8.03 11.54
CA LEU A 24 23.55 9.42 11.95
C LEU A 24 22.54 9.61 13.07
N VAL A 25 21.51 8.76 13.14
CA VAL A 25 20.44 8.86 14.13
C VAL A 25 20.73 7.89 15.27
N VAL A 26 20.99 8.43 16.47
CA VAL A 26 21.29 7.65 17.68
C VAL A 26 20.05 6.86 18.14
N ASP A 27 18.85 7.38 17.87
CA ASP A 27 17.59 6.80 18.30
C ASP A 27 16.99 5.88 17.22
N THR A 28 16.98 4.57 17.48
CA THR A 28 16.48 3.56 16.52
C THR A 28 15.03 3.78 16.12
N GLU A 29 14.19 4.31 17.01
CA GLU A 29 12.79 4.62 16.71
C GLU A 29 12.67 5.73 15.66
N VAL A 30 13.49 6.79 15.76
CA VAL A 30 13.49 7.91 14.80
C VAL A 30 14.03 7.47 13.44
N ALA A 31 15.06 6.61 13.43
CA ALA A 31 15.59 6.02 12.20
C ALA A 31 14.51 5.20 11.46
N VAL A 32 13.79 4.33 12.19
CA VAL A 32 12.66 3.57 11.64
C VAL A 32 11.54 4.50 11.14
N GLY A 33 11.28 5.61 11.84
CA GLY A 33 10.35 6.66 11.41
C GLY A 33 10.71 7.23 10.03
N PHE A 34 11.96 7.68 9.84
CA PHE A 34 12.42 8.21 8.55
C PHE A 34 12.35 7.19 7.42
N VAL A 35 12.70 5.93 7.69
CA VAL A 35 12.60 4.84 6.71
C VAL A 35 11.14 4.61 6.31
N THR A 36 10.24 4.57 7.30
CA THR A 36 8.79 4.39 7.08
C THR A 36 8.21 5.53 6.25
N ILE A 37 8.58 6.78 6.55
CA ILE A 37 8.16 7.96 5.78
C ILE A 37 8.64 7.86 4.33
N SER A 38 9.91 7.45 4.13
CA SER A 38 10.50 7.30 2.79
C SER A 38 9.74 6.27 1.95
N PHE A 39 9.44 5.10 2.51
CA PHE A 39 8.63 4.09 1.84
C PHE A 39 7.18 4.54 1.62
N GLY A 40 6.61 5.29 2.56
CA GLY A 40 5.26 5.86 2.41
C GLY A 40 5.16 6.84 1.24
N ILE A 41 6.16 7.72 1.07
CA ILE A 41 6.24 8.63 -0.08
C ILE A 41 6.33 7.83 -1.39
N LEU A 42 7.20 6.82 -1.46
CA LEU A 42 7.30 5.94 -2.62
C LEU A 42 5.97 5.25 -2.95
N ALA A 43 5.27 4.75 -1.93
CA ALA A 43 3.96 4.12 -2.08
C ALA A 43 2.91 5.09 -2.64
N ILE A 44 2.93 6.36 -2.23
CA ILE A 44 2.05 7.42 -2.75
C ILE A 44 2.35 7.70 -4.23
N ILE A 45 3.64 7.81 -4.60
CA ILE A 45 4.06 8.06 -5.99
C ILE A 45 3.59 6.91 -6.89
N TRP A 46 3.85 5.66 -6.49
CA TRP A 46 3.42 4.48 -7.24
C TRP A 46 1.91 4.36 -7.34
N SER A 47 1.19 4.60 -6.26
CA SER A 47 -0.28 4.59 -6.25
C SER A 47 -0.86 5.68 -7.15
N SER A 48 -0.24 6.86 -7.18
CA SER A 48 -0.65 7.96 -8.06
C SER A 48 -0.44 7.62 -9.54
N MET A 49 0.70 7.00 -9.88
CA MET A 49 0.94 6.49 -11.23
C MET A 49 -0.06 5.39 -11.62
N ALA A 50 -0.39 4.49 -10.68
CA ALA A 50 -1.40 3.46 -10.89
C ALA A 50 -2.77 4.06 -11.21
N ILE A 51 -3.20 5.10 -10.48
CA ILE A 51 -4.47 5.81 -10.76
C ILE A 51 -4.48 6.40 -12.18
N GLY A 52 -3.34 6.95 -12.62
CA GLY A 52 -3.19 7.50 -13.97
C GLY A 52 -3.35 6.45 -15.07
N SER A 53 -2.96 5.20 -14.81
CA SER A 53 -3.08 4.08 -15.74
C SER A 53 -4.49 3.48 -15.85
N LEU A 54 -5.39 3.81 -14.91
CA LEU A 54 -6.73 3.23 -14.82
C LEU A 54 -7.79 4.08 -15.54
N SER A 55 -8.70 3.40 -16.24
CA SER A 55 -9.81 4.03 -16.96
C SER A 55 -10.68 4.89 -16.02
N LYS A 56 -11.05 6.08 -16.50
CA LYS A 56 -11.92 7.03 -15.78
C LYS A 56 -13.27 6.35 -15.47
N GLY A 57 -13.72 6.44 -14.22
CA GLY A 57 -14.99 5.86 -13.77
C GLY A 57 -14.98 4.36 -13.43
N SER A 58 -13.86 3.65 -13.60
CA SER A 58 -13.78 2.24 -13.18
C SER A 58 -13.86 2.09 -11.65
N SER A 59 -14.50 0.99 -11.20
CA SER A 59 -14.56 0.62 -9.77
C SER A 59 -13.15 0.48 -9.18
N LEU A 60 -12.22 -0.06 -9.98
CA LEU A 60 -10.81 -0.21 -9.63
C LEU A 60 -10.11 1.15 -9.39
N ARG A 61 -10.35 2.15 -10.24
CA ARG A 61 -9.77 3.50 -10.04
C ARG A 61 -10.28 4.17 -8.77
N ARG A 62 -11.59 4.07 -8.49
CA ARG A 62 -12.17 4.63 -7.25
C ARG A 62 -11.57 3.94 -6.02
N HIS A 63 -11.34 2.64 -6.09
CA HIS A 63 -10.66 1.89 -5.04
C HIS A 63 -9.21 2.35 -4.83
N THR A 64 -8.42 2.50 -5.91
CA THR A 64 -7.03 2.98 -5.79
C THR A 64 -6.96 4.41 -5.25
N ILE A 65 -7.93 5.27 -5.54
CA ILE A 65 -8.02 6.61 -4.95
C ILE A 65 -8.27 6.54 -3.43
N ASN A 66 -9.21 5.71 -2.98
CA ASN A 66 -9.48 5.53 -1.54
C ASN A 66 -8.26 4.95 -0.81
N PHE A 67 -7.58 3.99 -1.44
CA PHE A 67 -6.32 3.45 -0.95
C PHE A 67 -5.22 4.51 -0.85
N LEU A 68 -5.11 5.41 -1.83
CA LEU A 68 -4.18 6.54 -1.79
C LEU A 68 -4.48 7.47 -0.61
N PHE A 69 -5.75 7.79 -0.35
CA PHE A 69 -6.12 8.57 0.83
C PHE A 69 -5.72 7.87 2.12
N CYS A 70 -5.93 6.56 2.23
CA CYS A 70 -5.47 5.77 3.36
C CYS A 70 -3.95 5.89 3.56
N LEU A 71 -3.16 5.76 2.48
CA LEU A 71 -1.71 5.92 2.54
C LEU A 71 -1.28 7.31 3.02
N ILE A 72 -1.97 8.36 2.57
CA ILE A 72 -1.69 9.74 3.01
C ILE A 72 -1.91 9.88 4.52
N PHE A 73 -3.02 9.37 5.07
CA PHE A 73 -3.27 9.44 6.51
C PHE A 73 -2.25 8.63 7.34
N VAL A 74 -1.86 7.44 6.88
CA VAL A 74 -0.80 6.66 7.53
C VAL A 74 0.54 7.39 7.47
N LEU A 75 0.85 8.05 6.37
CA LEU A 75 2.07 8.86 6.24
C LEU A 75 2.04 10.08 7.18
N LEU A 76 0.92 10.79 7.26
CA LEU A 76 0.74 11.91 8.20
C LEU A 76 0.90 11.46 9.65
N PHE A 77 0.31 10.31 10.02
CA PHE A 77 0.54 9.70 11.32
C PHE A 77 2.02 9.41 11.57
N SER A 78 2.72 8.81 10.60
CA SER A 78 4.14 8.47 10.72
C SER A 78 5.02 9.71 10.88
N ILE A 79 4.74 10.78 10.12
CA ILE A 79 5.42 12.07 10.25
C ILE A 79 5.16 12.66 11.63
N TRP A 80 3.89 12.72 12.07
CA TRP A 80 3.54 13.27 13.37
C TRP A 80 4.19 12.51 14.52
N HIS A 81 4.17 11.17 14.47
CA HIS A 81 4.78 10.33 15.49
C HIS A 81 6.30 10.52 15.53
N THR A 82 6.96 10.58 14.38
CA THR A 82 8.41 10.82 14.30
C THR A 82 8.78 12.20 14.84
N LEU A 83 8.01 13.25 14.50
CA LEU A 83 8.20 14.60 15.05
C LEU A 83 7.99 14.64 16.57
N SER A 84 6.94 13.99 17.08
CA SER A 84 6.66 13.91 18.51
C SER A 84 7.81 13.27 19.30
N LYS A 85 8.48 12.28 18.72
CA LYS A 85 9.67 11.66 19.29
C LYS A 85 10.90 12.56 19.18
N LEU A 86 11.14 13.15 18.01
CA LEU A 86 12.30 14.01 17.76
C LEU A 86 12.33 15.25 18.66
N PHE A 87 11.17 15.82 18.97
CA PHE A 87 11.04 16.97 19.88
C PHE A 87 10.70 16.58 21.32
N MET A 88 10.68 15.29 21.66
CA MET A 88 10.34 14.79 23.00
C MET A 88 9.03 15.39 23.55
N TRP A 89 8.01 15.59 22.70
CA TRP A 89 6.76 16.26 23.09
C TRP A 89 6.04 15.56 24.25
N ARG A 90 6.26 14.25 24.39
CA ARG A 90 5.73 13.45 25.50
C ARG A 90 6.25 13.91 26.85
N GLU A 91 7.47 14.42 26.91
CA GLU A 91 8.13 14.87 28.15
C GLU A 91 7.99 16.37 28.37
N THR A 92 7.87 17.16 27.29
CA THR A 92 8.02 18.62 27.33
C THR A 92 6.72 19.42 27.22
N VAL A 93 5.74 18.98 26.42
CA VAL A 93 4.60 19.84 25.98
C VAL A 93 3.23 19.29 26.37
N ASN A 94 3.16 18.17 27.11
CA ASN A 94 1.94 17.53 27.61
C ASN A 94 1.32 16.49 26.64
N GLU A 95 0.59 15.51 27.18
CA GLU A 95 0.09 14.32 26.46
C GLU A 95 -0.89 14.65 25.31
N TYR A 96 -1.48 15.85 25.36
CA TYR A 96 -2.40 16.36 24.33
C TYR A 96 -1.79 16.47 22.93
N MET A 97 -0.46 16.66 22.80
CA MET A 97 0.19 16.69 21.48
C MET A 97 0.21 15.33 20.76
N LEU A 98 -0.17 14.24 21.43
CA LEU A 98 -0.29 12.91 20.80
C LEU A 98 -1.63 12.73 20.06
N TYR A 99 -2.66 13.50 20.40
CA TYR A 99 -4.02 13.34 19.88
C TYR A 99 -4.14 13.48 18.35
N PRO A 100 -3.47 14.45 17.69
CA PRO A 100 -3.54 14.55 16.24
C PRO A 100 -3.05 13.27 15.52
N GLY A 101 -2.03 12.61 16.07
CA GLY A 101 -1.57 11.32 15.56
C GLY A 101 -2.67 10.25 15.64
N TYR A 102 -3.32 10.12 16.79
CA TYR A 102 -4.43 9.18 16.96
C TYR A 102 -5.61 9.46 16.03
N LEU A 103 -5.88 10.73 15.73
CA LEU A 103 -6.90 11.13 14.75
C LEU A 103 -6.52 10.64 13.34
N PHE A 104 -5.28 10.88 12.90
CA PHE A 104 -4.82 10.45 11.57
C PHE A 104 -4.92 8.93 11.39
N ILE A 105 -4.48 8.15 12.37
CA ILE A 105 -4.53 6.69 12.26
C ILE A 105 -5.97 6.17 12.33
N THR A 106 -6.84 6.78 13.13
CA THR A 106 -8.27 6.43 13.18
C THR A 106 -8.93 6.67 11.82
N MET A 107 -8.65 7.82 11.19
CA MET A 107 -9.14 8.12 9.85
C MET A 107 -8.60 7.14 8.80
N ALA A 108 -7.32 6.77 8.90
CA ALA A 108 -6.73 5.74 8.04
C ALA A 108 -7.50 4.40 8.17
N PHE A 109 -7.77 3.95 9.39
CA PHE A 109 -8.51 2.70 9.62
C PHE A 109 -9.94 2.75 9.10
N LEU A 110 -10.65 3.88 9.27
CA LEU A 110 -12.00 4.04 8.72
C LEU A 110 -11.99 3.91 7.19
N ILE A 111 -11.07 4.58 6.52
CA ILE A 111 -10.91 4.49 5.06
C ILE A 111 -10.50 3.07 4.67
N PHE A 112 -9.62 2.42 5.44
CA PHE A 112 -9.17 1.07 5.19
C PHE A 112 -10.32 0.05 5.24
N VAL A 113 -11.25 0.18 6.19
CA VAL A 113 -12.45 -0.66 6.28
C VAL A 113 -13.33 -0.48 5.05
N ILE A 114 -13.60 0.76 4.64
CA ILE A 114 -14.38 1.08 3.43
C ILE A 114 -13.70 0.48 2.19
N THR A 115 -12.37 0.64 2.10
CA THR A 115 -11.55 0.17 1.00
C THR A 115 -11.54 -1.36 0.93
N SER A 116 -11.47 -2.05 2.08
CA SER A 116 -11.54 -3.51 2.18
C SER A 116 -12.89 -4.06 1.71
N TYR A 117 -13.99 -3.38 2.03
CA TYR A 117 -15.32 -3.74 1.51
C TYR A 117 -15.37 -3.62 -0.02
N GLN A 118 -14.72 -2.62 -0.60
CA GLN A 118 -14.65 -2.44 -2.06
C GLN A 118 -13.81 -3.54 -2.75
N ILE A 119 -12.81 -4.11 -2.07
CA ILE A 119 -12.07 -5.27 -2.61
C ILE A 119 -13.01 -6.46 -2.78
N LEU A 120 -13.93 -6.68 -1.84
CA LEU A 120 -14.91 -7.75 -1.95
C LEU A 120 -15.85 -7.54 -3.15
N THR A 121 -16.25 -6.31 -3.43
CA THR A 121 -17.11 -6.01 -4.59
C THR A 121 -16.35 -6.16 -5.91
N ILE A 122 -15.13 -5.64 -6.00
CA ILE A 122 -14.24 -5.84 -7.15
C ILE A 122 -13.96 -7.33 -7.35
N GLY A 123 -13.71 -8.08 -6.27
CA GLY A 123 -13.53 -9.53 -6.30
C GLY A 123 -14.78 -10.31 -6.71
N LYS A 124 -15.98 -9.73 -6.66
CA LYS A 124 -17.20 -10.33 -7.24
C LYS A 124 -17.36 -9.94 -8.71
N GLU A 125 -17.02 -8.71 -9.09
CA GLU A 125 -17.13 -8.18 -10.45
C GLU A 125 -16.07 -8.76 -11.39
N PHE A 126 -14.81 -8.77 -10.95
CA PHE A 126 -13.67 -9.32 -11.69
C PHE A 126 -13.42 -10.79 -11.34
N GLY A 127 -13.94 -11.27 -10.21
CA GLY A 127 -13.67 -12.62 -9.76
C GLY A 127 -14.46 -13.66 -10.53
N PHE A 128 -13.76 -14.29 -11.47
CA PHE A 128 -13.47 -15.72 -11.59
C PHE A 128 -14.60 -16.75 -11.46
N ARG A 129 -15.77 -16.47 -10.87
CA ARG A 129 -16.91 -17.39 -10.85
C ARG A 129 -17.39 -17.67 -12.26
N GLN A 130 -17.45 -16.67 -13.13
CA GLN A 130 -17.93 -16.84 -14.50
C GLN A 130 -16.87 -17.55 -15.36
N GLN A 131 -15.61 -17.10 -15.31
CA GLN A 131 -14.50 -17.73 -16.03
C GLN A 131 -14.20 -19.16 -15.52
N ALA A 132 -14.22 -19.42 -14.20
CA ALA A 132 -14.03 -20.76 -13.66
C ALA A 132 -15.22 -21.69 -13.99
N LYS A 133 -16.44 -21.16 -14.07
CA LYS A 133 -17.63 -21.92 -14.51
C LYS A 133 -17.56 -22.26 -16.00
N GLU A 134 -17.07 -21.36 -16.84
CA GLU A 134 -16.79 -21.65 -18.25
C GLU A 134 -15.68 -22.70 -18.41
N ILE A 135 -14.56 -22.56 -17.69
CA ILE A 135 -13.47 -23.54 -17.70
C ILE A 135 -13.98 -24.91 -17.24
N LYS A 136 -14.78 -24.97 -16.17
CA LYS A 136 -15.39 -26.22 -15.68
C LYS A 136 -16.32 -26.85 -16.72
N ASN A 137 -17.15 -26.05 -17.39
CA ASN A 137 -18.03 -26.52 -18.46
C ASN A 137 -17.25 -27.07 -19.67
N VAL A 138 -16.13 -26.45 -20.04
CA VAL A 138 -15.25 -26.94 -21.11
C VAL A 138 -14.59 -28.27 -20.73
N ILE A 139 -14.12 -28.40 -19.48
CA ILE A 139 -13.52 -29.64 -18.97
C ILE A 139 -14.55 -30.78 -18.95
N GLU A 140 -15.76 -30.53 -18.47
CA GLU A 140 -16.83 -31.54 -18.44
C GLU A 140 -17.27 -31.98 -19.85
N LYS A 141 -17.37 -31.04 -20.81
CA LYS A 141 -17.65 -31.36 -22.22
C LYS A 141 -16.56 -32.25 -22.82
N LYS A 142 -15.27 -31.95 -22.57
CA LYS A 142 -14.15 -32.81 -23.02
C LYS A 142 -14.21 -34.20 -22.39
N LYS A 143 -14.56 -34.32 -21.10
CA LYS A 143 -14.69 -35.61 -20.41
C LYS A 143 -15.81 -36.46 -21.01
N LYS A 144 -16.99 -35.89 -21.25
CA LYS A 144 -18.12 -36.59 -21.90
C LYS A 144 -17.80 -37.04 -23.33
N LYS A 145 -17.07 -36.23 -24.11
CA LYS A 145 -16.68 -36.60 -25.49
C LYS A 145 -15.72 -37.79 -25.51
N LYS A 146 -14.77 -37.84 -24.56
CA LYS A 146 -13.80 -38.94 -24.42
C LYS A 146 -14.41 -40.26 -23.94
N LEU A 147 -15.52 -40.19 -23.19
CA LEU A 147 -16.30 -41.35 -22.75
C LEU A 147 -17.22 -41.93 -23.83
N ARG A 148 -17.59 -41.14 -24.86
CA ARG A 148 -18.38 -41.61 -26.01
C ARG A 148 -17.54 -42.13 -27.18
N SER A 149 -16.23 -41.91 -27.16
CA SER A 149 -15.29 -42.37 -28.19
C SER A 149 -14.51 -43.63 -27.79
N ARG A 150 -14.93 -44.29 -26.71
CA ARG A 150 -14.50 -45.62 -26.27
C ARG A 150 -15.72 -46.51 -26.26
#